data_AF-A0A2N2A587-F1
#
_entry.id   AF-A0A2N2A587-F1
#
_cell.length_a   1.000
_cell.length_b   1.000
_cell.length_c   1.000
_cell.angle_alpha   90.00
_cell.angle_beta   90.00
_cell.angle_gamma   90.00
#
_symmetry.space_group_name_H-M   'P 1'
#
loop_
_entity.id
_entity.type
_entity.pdbx_description
1 polymer ?
#
loop_
_entity_poly.entity_id
_entity_poly.type
_entity_poly.pdbx_seq_one_letter_code
_entity_poly.pdbx_strand_id
1 'polypeptide(L)' 'MRFDGTAHYVASDELKLAVNAAITLQRPLLIKGEPGTGKTLLAEEMA' A
#
# COMPACT_ATOMS: atom_id res chain seq x y z
N MET A 1 -12.52 -5.35 0.49
CA MET A 1 -12.02 -4.02 0.09
C MET A 1 -10.86 -4.23 -0.85
N ARG A 2 -10.77 -3.47 -1.95
CA ARG A 2 -9.69 -3.54 -2.94
C ARG A 2 -9.03 -2.17 -3.01
N PHE A 3 -7.71 -2.12 -2.88
CA PHE A 3 -6.86 -0.96 -2.98
C PHE A 3 -6.33 -0.82 -4.41
N ASP A 4 -6.63 0.31 -5.05
CA ASP A 4 -6.13 0.66 -6.38
C ASP A 4 -5.29 1.96 -6.35
N GLY A 5 -5.08 2.56 -5.18
CA GLY A 5 -4.51 3.90 -4.97
C GLY A 5 -5.57 4.89 -4.47
N THR A 6 -5.16 6.14 -4.30
CA THR A 6 -6.05 7.25 -3.89
C THR A 6 -5.78 8.49 -4.75
N ALA A 7 -6.54 9.57 -4.54
CA ALA A 7 -6.27 10.85 -5.18
C ALA A 7 -4.89 11.43 -4.81
N HIS A 8 -4.33 11.02 -3.67
CA HIS A 8 -3.06 11.51 -3.14
C HIS A 8 -1.95 10.46 -3.16
N TYR A 9 -2.26 9.21 -3.50
CA TYR A 9 -1.31 8.12 -3.53
C TYR A 9 -1.38 7.30 -4.81
N VAL A 10 -0.31 7.36 -5.60
CA VAL A 10 -0.14 6.55 -6.81
C VAL A 10 0.63 5.29 -6.46
N ALA A 11 -0.03 4.15 -6.57
CA ALA A 11 0.57 2.84 -6.35
C ALA A 11 0.96 2.17 -7.68
N SER A 12 2.12 1.49 -7.70
CA SER A 12 2.45 0.56 -8.78
C SER A 12 1.53 -0.67 -8.70
N ASP A 13 1.40 -1.41 -9.81
CA ASP A 13 0.56 -2.60 -9.84
C ASP A 13 1.08 -3.71 -8.91
N GLU A 14 2.40 -3.82 -8.74
CA GLU A 14 3.03 -4.72 -7.77
C GLU A 14 2.65 -4.35 -6.32
N LEU A 15 2.67 -3.06 -5.99
CA LEU A 15 2.28 -2.59 -4.66
C LEU A 15 0.79 -2.84 -4.41
N LYS A 16 -0.07 -2.55 -5.38
CA LYS A 16 -1.51 -2.85 -5.29
C LYS A 16 -1.74 -4.33 -5.04
N LEU A 17 -1.04 -5.20 -5.76
CA LEU A 17 -1.15 -6.65 -5.57
C LEU A 17 -0.77 -7.07 -4.15
N ALA A 18 0.36 -6.59 -3.64
CA ALA A 18 0.83 -6.90 -2.29
C ALA A 18 -0.14 -6.41 -1.20
N VAL A 19 -0.64 -5.17 -1.32
CA VAL A 19 -1.62 -4.59 -0.40
C VAL A 19 -2.93 -5.37 -0.41
N ASN A 20 -3.47 -5.67 -1.60
CA ASN A 20 -4.71 -6.43 -1.73
C ASN A 20 -4.58 -7.85 -1.17
N ALA A 21 -3.43 -8.50 -1.38
CA ALA A 21 -3.16 -9.81 -0.81
C ALA A 21 -3.10 -9.75 0.72
N ALA A 22 -2.43 -8.74 1.30
CA ALA A 22 -2.34 -8.56 2.74
C ALA A 22 -3.70 -8.31 3.39
N ILE A 23 -4.54 -7.47 2.78
CA ILE A 23 -5.92 -7.21 3.21
C ILE A 23 -6.74 -8.51 3.17
N THR A 24 -6.69 -9.23 2.03
CA THR A 24 -7.47 -10.46 1.82
C THR A 24 -7.09 -11.56 2.80
N LEU A 25 -5.80 -11.70 3.09
CA LEU A 25 -5.26 -12.72 3.98
C LEU A 25 -5.29 -12.29 5.45
N GLN A 26 -5.64 -11.04 5.74
CA GLN A 26 -5.54 -10.41 7.07
C GLN A 26 -4.15 -10.60 7.70
N ARG A 27 -3.10 -10.46 6.88
CA ARG A 27 -1.71 -10.59 7.32
C ARG A 27 -1.02 -9.23 7.31
N PRO A 28 -0.10 -8.97 8.27
CA PRO A 28 0.67 -7.75 8.27
C PRO A 28 1.55 -7.65 7.01
N LEU A 29 1.70 -6.43 6.50
CA LEU A 29 2.52 -6.12 5.32
C LEU A 29 3.73 -5.28 5.74
N LEU A 30 4.93 -5.79 5.50
CA LEU A 30 6.18 -5.04 5.69
C LEU A 30 6.60 -4.41 4.36
N ILE A 31 6.56 -3.08 4.30
CA ILE A 31 6.99 -2.35 3.11
C ILE A 31 8.39 -1.78 3.32
N LYS A 32 9.28 -2.07 2.36
CA LYS A 32 10.63 -1.54 2.29
C LYS A 32 10.75 -0.62 1.07
N GLY A 33 11.61 0.37 1.17
CA GLY A 33 11.92 1.28 0.07
C GLY A 33 12.83 2.41 0.53
N GLU A 34 13.47 3.08 -0.42
CA GLU A 34 14.36 4.21 -0.16
C GLU A 34 13.67 5.34 0.63
N PRO A 35 14.39 6.16 1.40
CA PRO A 35 13.83 7.35 2.05
C PRO A 35 13.04 8.22 1.05
N GLY A 36 11.87 8.73 1.44
CA GLY A 36 11.04 9.59 0.58
C GLY A 36 10.09 8.89 -0.41
N THR A 37 10.00 7.56 -0.41
CA THR A 37 9.14 6.77 -1.32
C THR A 37 7.66 6.65 -0.90
N GLY A 38 7.18 7.53 -0.01
CA GLY A 38 5.74 7.57 0.35
C GLY A 38 5.24 6.44 1.25
N LYS A 39 6.13 5.69 1.95
CA LYS A 39 5.72 4.59 2.86
C LYS A 39 4.76 5.04 3.96
N THR A 40 5.01 6.19 4.60
CA THR A 40 4.15 6.74 5.64
C THR A 40 2.80 7.18 5.07
N LEU A 41 2.82 7.87 3.92
CA LEU A 41 1.61 8.33 3.24
C LEU A 41 0.69 7.16 2.86
N LEU A 42 1.26 6.03 2.39
CA LEU A 42 0.45 4.83 2.13
C LEU A 42 -0.29 4.36 3.39
N ALA A 43 0.38 4.36 4.54
CA ALA A 43 -0.24 3.92 5.79
C ALA A 43 -1.37 4.86 6.22
N GLU A 44 -1.22 6.16 6.00
CA GLU A 44 -2.27 7.17 6.27
C GLU A 44 -3.46 7.03 5.33
N GLU A 45 -3.22 6.81 4.04
CA GLU A 45 -4.27 6.64 3.02
C GLU A 45 -5.02 5.30 3.13
N MET A 46 -4.49 4.35 3.92
CA MET A 46 -5.11 3.06 4.20
C MET A 46 -5.88 3.01 5.54
N ALA A 47 -5.68 4.00 6.41
CA ALA A 47 -6.36 4.11 7.71
C ALA A 47 -7.83 4.53 7.55
#